data_AF-A0A2B7YF28-F1
#
_entry.id   AF-A0A2B7YF28-F1
#
_cell.length_a   1.000
_cell.length_b   1.000
_cell.length_c   1.000
_cell.angle_alpha   90.00
_cell.angle_beta   90.00
_cell.angle_gamma   90.00
#
_symmetry.space_group_name_H-M   'P 1'
#
loop_
_entity.id
_entity.type
_entity.pdbx_description
1 polymer ?
#
loop_
_entity_poly.entity_id
_entity_poly.type
_entity_poly.pdbx_seq_one_letter_code
_entity_poly.pdbx_strand_id
1 'polypeptide(L)'
;MRSLKLTLAAALLKLSSATYILEDNYQPSNFFDKFDFFSDADPSNAFVKYVDRSTAKHLGLIETRQDAVYMGVDHKSVVSSGAGRKSVRIETKKTYKHGLIIADIEHMPGGICGTWPAFWTTGATWPDDGEFDIIEGVNSQQGNKMAVHTTAGCKIKNNGKFSGQISTPNCDVHAPEQATNQGCLIDAPNNDGYGPTFNKNQGGVYATEWTSDAITVWFFPRGQIPQGIKGPNPNPKDWGTPIAQFTGDCDWDKYMQEQTIIFNTAFCGDWANALWDSDSTCKAKAPTCNEYVKNNPAAFKNAYWEINYMKVFKKGTLPTTKTTATSTSTTATTESTAVTESTTAIESTTATEYPTGTDSTTASTSVTNTPSDTATESSPTADPT
;
A
#
# COMPACT_ATOMS: atom_id res chain seq x y z
N MET A 1 -63.80 33.57 -12.59
CA MET A 1 -62.70 32.62 -12.91
C MET A 1 -61.38 33.37 -12.83
N ARG A 2 -60.64 33.23 -11.72
CA ARG A 2 -59.28 33.79 -11.57
C ARG A 2 -58.30 32.63 -11.68
N SER A 3 -57.55 32.58 -12.78
CA SER A 3 -56.55 31.54 -13.03
C SER A 3 -55.26 31.88 -12.28
N LEU A 4 -55.00 31.17 -11.19
CA LEU A 4 -53.77 31.23 -10.41
C LEU A 4 -52.67 30.48 -11.17
N LYS A 5 -51.68 31.20 -11.73
CA LYS A 5 -50.50 30.59 -12.32
C LYS A 5 -49.50 30.28 -11.21
N LEU A 6 -49.37 28.99 -10.88
CA LEU A 6 -48.36 28.49 -9.94
C LEU A 6 -47.07 28.24 -10.72
N THR A 7 -46.08 29.13 -10.58
CA THR A 7 -44.75 28.96 -11.16
C THR A 7 -43.94 28.02 -10.26
N LEU A 8 -43.71 26.79 -10.73
CA LEU A 8 -42.86 25.82 -10.04
C LEU A 8 -41.39 26.14 -10.33
N ALA A 9 -40.72 26.81 -9.38
CA ALA A 9 -39.28 27.02 -9.44
C ALA A 9 -38.58 25.72 -9.00
N ALA A 10 -38.12 24.92 -9.97
CA ALA A 10 -37.26 23.78 -9.70
C ALA A 10 -35.86 24.29 -9.33
N ALA A 11 -35.54 24.29 -8.03
CA ALA A 11 -34.17 24.50 -7.57
C ALA A 11 -33.32 23.27 -7.96
N LEU A 12 -32.52 23.39 -9.03
CA LEU A 12 -31.45 22.43 -9.29
C LEU A 12 -30.37 22.63 -8.21
N LEU A 13 -30.43 21.85 -7.14
CA LEU A 13 -29.31 21.64 -6.25
C LEU A 13 -28.17 21.03 -7.09
N LYS A 14 -27.14 21.83 -7.39
CA LYS A 14 -25.86 21.31 -7.87
C LYS A 14 -25.24 20.51 -6.73
N LEU A 15 -25.48 19.20 -6.70
CA LEU A 15 -24.62 18.28 -5.97
C LEU A 15 -23.26 18.29 -6.68
N SER A 16 -22.37 19.17 -6.24
CA SER A 16 -20.95 19.06 -6.54
C SER A 16 -20.44 17.80 -5.84
N SER A 17 -20.46 16.65 -6.52
CA SER A 17 -19.70 15.51 -6.03
C SER A 17 -18.23 15.85 -6.23
N ALA A 18 -17.53 16.18 -5.15
CA ALA A 18 -16.08 16.30 -5.17
C ALA A 18 -15.52 15.01 -5.77
N THR A 19 -14.70 15.15 -6.80
CA THR A 19 -14.06 14.02 -7.50
C THR A 19 -12.60 13.99 -7.11
N TYR A 20 -12.02 12.80 -6.99
CA TYR A 20 -10.58 12.67 -6.79
C TYR A 20 -9.85 12.81 -8.11
N ILE A 21 -8.86 13.70 -8.15
CA ILE A 21 -7.99 13.93 -9.31
C ILE A 21 -6.60 13.43 -8.96
N LEU A 22 -5.99 12.65 -9.85
CA LEU A 22 -4.65 12.13 -9.68
C LEU A 22 -3.67 13.29 -9.45
N GLU A 23 -2.98 13.25 -8.33
CA GLU A 23 -1.95 14.21 -7.97
C GLU A 23 -0.56 13.62 -8.24
N ASP A 24 -0.31 12.41 -7.75
CA ASP A 24 0.94 11.71 -7.96
C ASP A 24 0.72 10.23 -8.27
N ASN A 25 1.45 9.74 -9.27
CA ASN A 25 1.55 8.33 -9.61
C ASN A 25 2.98 7.84 -9.33
N TYR A 26 3.09 6.87 -8.41
CA TYR A 26 4.30 6.14 -8.06
C TYR A 26 4.18 4.74 -8.67
N GLN A 27 4.94 4.51 -9.72
CA GLN A 27 4.95 3.28 -10.51
C GLN A 27 6.39 2.73 -10.52
N PRO A 28 6.61 1.46 -10.88
CA PRO A 28 7.92 0.83 -10.73
C PRO A 28 9.09 1.63 -11.33
N SER A 29 8.86 2.24 -12.50
CA SER A 29 9.85 3.03 -13.23
C SER A 29 10.26 4.35 -12.58
N ASN A 30 9.48 4.89 -11.62
CA ASN A 30 9.80 6.15 -10.95
C ASN A 30 9.73 6.07 -9.42
N PHE A 31 9.38 4.90 -8.86
CA PHE A 31 9.01 4.74 -7.45
C PHE A 31 10.13 5.29 -6.56
N PHE A 32 11.31 4.67 -6.57
CA PHE A 32 12.44 5.07 -5.71
C PHE A 32 13.04 6.44 -6.03
N ASP A 33 12.70 7.07 -7.16
CA ASP A 33 13.15 8.43 -7.46
C ASP A 33 12.32 9.50 -6.73
N LYS A 34 11.11 9.15 -6.33
CA LYS A 34 10.18 10.01 -5.57
C LYS A 34 10.26 9.83 -4.06
N PHE A 35 11.17 8.98 -3.56
CA PHE A 35 11.42 8.81 -2.14
C PHE A 35 12.86 9.20 -1.78
N ASP A 36 13.02 9.69 -0.57
CA ASP A 36 14.31 9.75 0.13
C ASP A 36 14.51 8.47 0.95
N PHE A 37 15.77 8.08 1.15
CA PHE A 37 16.14 6.89 1.92
C PHE A 37 16.70 7.34 3.27
N PHE A 38 15.87 7.22 4.31
CA PHE A 38 16.28 7.46 5.68
C PHE A 38 17.38 6.48 6.07
N SER A 39 18.45 6.96 6.69
CA SER A 39 19.62 6.13 7.06
C SER A 39 20.19 6.41 8.45
N ASP A 40 19.52 7.28 9.20
CA ASP A 40 19.83 7.59 10.60
C ASP A 40 19.38 6.45 11.52
N ALA A 41 19.63 6.61 12.81
CA ALA A 41 19.15 5.67 13.82
C ALA A 41 17.62 5.65 13.84
N ASP A 42 17.04 4.47 14.01
CA ASP A 42 15.60 4.32 14.07
C ASP A 42 15.02 5.03 15.33
N PRO A 43 14.01 5.92 15.17
CA PRO A 43 13.45 6.68 16.30
C PRO A 43 12.75 5.82 17.36
N SER A 44 12.35 4.59 17.04
CA SER A 44 11.64 3.65 17.93
C SER A 44 12.57 2.66 18.64
N ASN A 45 13.87 2.98 18.68
CA ASN A 45 14.92 2.13 19.25
C ASN A 45 15.00 0.73 18.60
N ALA A 46 14.58 0.59 17.34
CA ALA A 46 14.58 -0.68 16.64
C ALA A 46 16.00 -1.25 16.42
N PHE A 47 16.12 -2.57 16.45
CA PHE A 47 17.33 -3.32 16.12
C PHE A 47 17.53 -3.44 14.60
N VAL A 48 17.58 -2.29 13.94
CA VAL A 48 17.63 -2.16 12.48
C VAL A 48 18.79 -1.25 12.05
N LYS A 49 19.43 -1.57 10.91
CA LYS A 49 20.30 -0.62 10.19
C LYS A 49 19.59 -0.16 8.93
N TYR A 50 19.03 1.03 8.94
CA TYR A 50 18.62 1.65 7.69
C TYR A 50 19.86 2.03 6.86
N VAL A 51 19.81 1.69 5.57
CA VAL A 51 20.89 1.95 4.61
C VAL A 51 20.41 2.86 3.50
N ASP A 52 21.33 3.67 2.96
CA ASP A 52 21.04 4.53 1.81
C ASP A 52 20.67 3.72 0.55
N ARG A 53 20.13 4.40 -0.46
CA ARG A 53 19.67 3.79 -1.72
C ARG A 53 20.76 3.01 -2.47
N SER A 54 22.00 3.52 -2.49
CA SER A 54 23.11 2.87 -3.20
C SER A 54 23.48 1.56 -2.53
N THR A 55 23.62 1.59 -1.20
CA THR A 55 23.89 0.43 -0.37
C THR A 55 22.74 -0.59 -0.47
N ALA A 56 21.48 -0.14 -0.39
CA ALA A 56 20.31 -1.00 -0.55
C ALA A 56 20.32 -1.73 -1.89
N LYS A 57 20.60 -1.02 -2.99
CA LYS A 57 20.69 -1.61 -4.33
C LYS A 57 21.84 -2.61 -4.43
N HIS A 58 23.02 -2.25 -3.93
CA HIS A 58 24.19 -3.14 -3.95
C HIS A 58 23.97 -4.44 -3.19
N LEU A 59 23.26 -4.37 -2.06
CA LEU A 59 22.93 -5.53 -1.22
C LEU A 59 21.69 -6.31 -1.72
N GLY A 60 21.01 -5.82 -2.76
CA GLY A 60 19.78 -6.42 -3.27
C GLY A 60 18.57 -6.26 -2.35
N LEU A 61 18.56 -5.23 -1.50
CA LEU A 61 17.42 -4.90 -0.62
C LEU A 61 16.33 -4.14 -1.37
N ILE A 62 16.67 -3.50 -2.50
CA ILE A 62 15.69 -2.85 -3.38
C ILE A 62 15.91 -3.27 -4.83
N GLU A 63 14.82 -3.40 -5.57
CA GLU A 63 14.83 -3.72 -6.99
C GLU A 63 13.59 -3.12 -7.67
N THR A 64 13.78 -2.50 -8.83
CA THR A 64 12.66 -2.18 -9.74
C THR A 64 12.47 -3.36 -10.68
N ARG A 65 11.31 -4.01 -10.59
CA ARG A 65 10.91 -5.09 -11.50
C ARG A 65 10.00 -4.52 -12.59
N GLN A 66 9.56 -5.38 -13.51
CA GLN A 66 8.70 -4.96 -14.63
C GLN A 66 7.38 -4.35 -14.14
N ASP A 67 6.70 -5.04 -13.21
CA ASP A 67 5.34 -4.68 -12.80
C ASP A 67 5.22 -4.25 -11.32
N ALA A 68 6.32 -4.35 -10.56
CA ALA A 68 6.37 -4.00 -9.14
C ALA A 68 7.75 -3.46 -8.72
N VAL A 69 7.82 -2.88 -7.52
CA VAL A 69 9.09 -2.70 -6.80
C VAL A 69 9.21 -3.68 -5.65
N TYR A 70 10.42 -4.20 -5.45
CA TYR A 70 10.78 -5.01 -4.29
C TYR A 70 11.52 -4.16 -3.27
N MET A 71 11.15 -4.30 -1.99
CA MET A 71 11.79 -3.64 -0.86
C MET A 71 11.89 -4.61 0.32
N GLY A 72 13.07 -5.21 0.49
CA GLY A 72 13.33 -6.25 1.48
C GLY A 72 14.35 -5.87 2.54
N VAL A 73 14.79 -6.89 3.26
CA VAL A 73 15.76 -6.82 4.37
C VAL A 73 16.89 -7.80 4.15
N ASP A 74 18.02 -7.61 4.83
CA ASP A 74 19.05 -8.64 4.86
C ASP A 74 18.49 -9.91 5.52
N HIS A 75 18.45 -10.99 4.74
CA HIS A 75 18.01 -12.31 5.17
C HIS A 75 19.09 -13.39 4.93
N LYS A 76 20.35 -12.97 4.81
CA LYS A 76 21.50 -13.86 4.50
C LYS A 76 22.55 -13.86 5.61
N SER A 77 22.79 -12.71 6.25
CA SER A 77 23.90 -12.57 7.20
C SER A 77 23.45 -12.52 8.66
N VAL A 78 24.25 -13.17 9.52
CA VAL A 78 24.21 -12.95 10.97
C VAL A 78 24.72 -11.54 11.26
N VAL A 79 24.06 -10.81 12.16
CA VAL A 79 24.45 -9.43 12.49
C VAL A 79 25.69 -9.43 13.39
N SER A 80 26.80 -8.85 12.91
CA SER A 80 28.13 -8.89 13.54
C SER A 80 28.33 -7.94 14.73
N SER A 81 27.29 -7.75 15.56
CA SER A 81 27.17 -6.83 16.72
C SER A 81 26.94 -5.35 16.39
N GLY A 82 26.17 -4.67 17.24
CA GLY A 82 25.96 -3.21 17.27
C GLY A 82 25.10 -2.58 16.17
N ALA A 83 25.04 -3.17 14.96
CA ALA A 83 24.47 -2.49 13.81
C ALA A 83 22.95 -2.68 13.61
N GLY A 84 22.31 -3.70 14.19
CA GLY A 84 20.94 -4.09 13.80
C GLY A 84 20.90 -4.78 12.43
N ARG A 85 19.74 -5.35 12.06
CA ARG A 85 19.55 -6.02 10.76
C ARG A 85 19.34 -4.99 9.66
N LYS A 86 20.03 -5.12 8.53
CA LYS A 86 19.93 -4.15 7.43
C LYS A 86 18.54 -4.17 6.80
N SER A 87 17.98 -2.99 6.60
CA SER A 87 16.66 -2.74 6.03
C SER A 87 16.66 -1.37 5.35
N VAL A 88 15.50 -0.95 4.86
CA VAL A 88 15.29 0.38 4.30
C VAL A 88 14.03 1.03 4.90
N ARG A 89 14.07 2.35 5.00
CA ARG A 89 12.95 3.24 5.31
C ARG A 89 12.94 4.30 4.22
N ILE A 90 11.87 4.32 3.45
CA ILE A 90 11.70 5.28 2.34
C ILE A 90 10.60 6.27 2.69
N GLU A 91 10.85 7.54 2.43
CA GLU A 91 9.96 8.65 2.77
C GLU A 91 9.65 9.46 1.52
N THR A 92 8.40 9.78 1.23
CA THR A 92 8.09 10.54 0.02
C THR A 92 8.77 11.90 0.05
N LYS A 93 9.41 12.30 -1.05
CA LYS A 93 9.99 13.65 -1.20
C LYS A 93 8.95 14.77 -1.10
N LYS A 94 7.71 14.44 -1.45
CA LYS A 94 6.57 15.33 -1.40
C LYS A 94 5.74 15.02 -0.17
N THR A 95 5.25 16.08 0.46
CA THR A 95 4.26 16.02 1.53
C THR A 95 2.85 16.24 0.98
N TYR A 96 1.84 15.78 1.71
CA TYR A 96 0.44 15.86 1.32
C TYR A 96 -0.41 16.43 2.46
N LYS A 97 -1.38 17.29 2.14
CA LYS A 97 -2.45 17.69 3.06
C LYS A 97 -3.78 17.23 2.49
N HIS A 98 -4.46 16.33 3.19
CA HIS A 98 -5.60 15.57 2.69
C HIS A 98 -5.27 14.70 1.47
N GLY A 99 -6.24 13.88 1.10
CA GLY A 99 -6.21 13.18 -0.16
C GLY A 99 -6.74 11.76 -0.04
N LEU A 100 -6.54 11.02 -1.12
CA LEU A 100 -6.83 9.61 -1.20
C LEU A 100 -5.55 8.90 -1.63
N ILE A 101 -4.97 8.13 -0.72
CA ILE A 101 -3.77 7.34 -0.93
C ILE A 101 -4.20 5.92 -1.28
N ILE A 102 -3.74 5.38 -2.40
CA ILE A 102 -4.08 4.02 -2.87
C ILE A 102 -2.79 3.27 -3.17
N ALA A 103 -2.51 2.22 -2.41
CA ALA A 103 -1.36 1.34 -2.62
C ALA A 103 -1.83 -0.06 -3.02
N ASP A 104 -1.39 -0.54 -4.19
CA ASP A 104 -1.58 -1.93 -4.64
C ASP A 104 -0.32 -2.71 -4.30
N ILE A 105 -0.45 -3.68 -3.39
CA ILE A 105 0.64 -4.40 -2.76
C ILE A 105 0.41 -5.90 -2.98
N GLU A 106 1.39 -6.61 -3.53
CA GLU A 106 1.33 -8.06 -3.77
C GLU A 106 1.85 -8.85 -2.58
N HIS A 107 2.82 -8.29 -1.87
CA HIS A 107 3.45 -8.91 -0.71
C HIS A 107 3.85 -7.85 0.30
N MET A 108 3.76 -8.17 1.59
CA MET A 108 4.27 -7.34 2.69
C MET A 108 5.04 -8.20 3.71
N PRO A 109 5.95 -7.62 4.49
CA PRO A 109 6.42 -8.26 5.71
C PRO A 109 5.27 -8.35 6.73
N GLY A 110 5.36 -9.27 7.68
CA GLY A 110 4.40 -9.40 8.79
C GLY A 110 4.23 -10.84 9.24
N GLY A 111 3.79 -11.05 10.48
CA GLY A 111 3.66 -12.38 11.09
C GLY A 111 4.99 -13.13 11.23
N ILE A 112 6.11 -12.38 11.30
CA ILE A 112 7.47 -12.92 11.46
C ILE A 112 8.04 -12.37 12.76
N CYS A 113 8.43 -13.27 13.66
CA CYS A 113 9.01 -12.90 14.95
C CYS A 113 10.16 -11.89 14.81
N GLY A 114 10.06 -10.80 15.55
CA GLY A 114 11.02 -9.70 15.57
C GLY A 114 10.90 -8.69 14.44
N THR A 115 10.02 -8.88 13.45
CA THR A 115 9.74 -7.83 12.45
C THR A 115 8.76 -6.79 12.98
N TRP A 116 8.89 -5.56 12.49
CA TRP A 116 7.94 -4.46 12.66
C TRP A 116 7.81 -3.69 11.32
N PRO A 117 7.02 -4.19 10.37
CA PRO A 117 6.72 -3.47 9.13
C PRO A 117 5.68 -2.37 9.32
N ALA A 118 5.83 -1.30 8.55
CA ALA A 118 4.84 -0.22 8.51
C ALA A 118 4.69 0.39 7.11
N PHE A 119 3.44 0.70 6.76
CA PHE A 119 3.03 1.65 5.73
C PHE A 119 2.16 2.72 6.40
N TRP A 120 2.68 3.94 6.48
CA TRP A 120 2.19 4.95 7.40
C TRP A 120 2.52 6.34 6.89
N THR A 121 2.08 7.36 7.62
CA THR A 121 2.43 8.74 7.33
C THR A 121 2.74 9.50 8.60
N THR A 122 3.60 10.50 8.51
CA THR A 122 3.99 11.34 9.65
C THR A 122 4.19 12.79 9.24
N GLY A 123 3.89 13.71 10.15
CA GLY A 123 4.13 15.13 10.00
C GLY A 123 5.60 15.52 10.17
N ALA A 124 5.90 16.81 10.01
CA ALA A 124 7.28 17.31 10.14
C ALA A 124 7.81 17.22 11.59
N THR A 125 6.93 17.43 12.57
CA THR A 125 7.23 17.37 14.00
C THR A 125 6.34 16.35 14.69
N TRP A 126 6.89 15.20 15.05
CA TRP A 126 6.13 14.19 15.78
C TRP A 126 6.12 14.46 17.30
N PRO A 127 4.97 14.31 18.01
CA PRO A 127 3.63 13.96 17.52
C PRO A 127 2.76 15.19 17.19
N ASP A 128 3.31 16.41 17.26
CA ASP A 128 2.57 17.67 17.12
C ASP A 128 1.84 17.82 15.77
N ASP A 129 2.46 17.33 14.71
CA ASP A 129 1.95 17.38 13.33
C ASP A 129 1.21 16.10 12.92
N GLY A 130 1.04 15.17 13.86
CA GLY A 130 0.28 13.94 13.69
C GLY A 130 0.99 12.84 12.92
N GLU A 131 0.43 11.64 13.05
CA GLU A 131 0.82 10.42 12.35
C GLU A 131 -0.39 9.50 12.21
N PHE A 132 -0.46 8.76 11.10
CA PHE A 132 -1.44 7.69 10.93
C PHE A 132 -0.88 6.47 10.22
N ASP A 133 -1.15 5.32 10.81
CA ASP A 133 -0.63 4.02 10.41
C ASP A 133 -1.69 3.25 9.64
N ILE A 134 -1.40 2.98 8.36
CA ILE A 134 -2.32 2.32 7.43
C ILE A 134 -2.16 0.80 7.53
N ILE A 135 -0.91 0.34 7.56
CA ILE A 135 -0.53 -1.05 7.76
C ILE A 135 0.55 -1.09 8.83
N GLU A 136 0.31 -1.76 9.94
CA GLU A 136 1.29 -1.91 11.00
C GLU A 136 1.09 -3.18 11.83
N GLY A 137 2.19 -3.74 12.31
CA GLY A 137 2.18 -4.83 13.26
C GLY A 137 3.57 -5.30 13.65
N VAL A 138 3.63 -6.16 14.65
CA VAL A 138 4.89 -6.67 15.20
C VAL A 138 4.88 -8.19 15.38
N ASN A 139 6.05 -8.81 15.38
CA ASN A 139 6.23 -10.22 15.75
C ASN A 139 5.30 -11.18 14.99
N SER A 140 4.66 -12.13 15.68
CA SER A 140 3.74 -13.10 15.07
C SER A 140 2.32 -12.56 14.89
N GLN A 141 2.11 -11.24 14.96
CA GLN A 141 0.80 -10.62 14.74
C GLN A 141 0.23 -11.05 13.38
N GLN A 142 -1.06 -11.44 13.39
CA GLN A 142 -1.74 -12.00 12.22
C GLN A 142 -2.71 -11.03 11.54
N GLY A 143 -3.21 -10.02 12.27
CA GLY A 143 -4.16 -9.03 11.76
C GLY A 143 -3.53 -7.63 11.74
N ASN A 144 -3.99 -6.76 10.85
CA ASN A 144 -3.49 -5.40 10.76
C ASN A 144 -3.94 -4.56 11.96
N LYS A 145 -3.05 -3.69 12.45
CA LYS A 145 -3.40 -2.61 13.39
C LYS A 145 -3.28 -1.29 12.66
N MET A 146 -4.34 -0.50 12.71
CA MET A 146 -4.35 0.86 12.17
C MET A 146 -4.42 1.82 13.34
N ALA A 147 -3.58 2.85 13.35
CA ALA A 147 -3.49 3.77 14.46
C ALA A 147 -3.37 5.22 13.99
N VAL A 148 -3.63 6.12 14.92
CA VAL A 148 -3.42 7.56 14.78
C VAL A 148 -2.79 8.07 16.06
N HIS A 149 -1.74 8.87 15.90
CA HIS A 149 -0.95 9.45 16.97
C HIS A 149 -1.03 10.98 16.89
N THR A 150 -1.30 11.62 18.02
CA THR A 150 -1.51 13.08 18.15
C THR A 150 -1.04 13.57 19.51
N THR A 151 -1.10 14.89 19.71
CA THR A 151 -1.11 15.52 21.03
C THR A 151 -2.50 15.44 21.68
N ALA A 152 -2.58 15.79 22.97
CA ALA A 152 -3.83 15.76 23.74
C ALA A 152 -5.02 16.47 23.06
N GLY A 153 -6.19 15.83 23.12
CA GLY A 153 -7.47 16.43 22.72
C GLY A 153 -8.07 15.90 21.41
N CYS A 154 -7.65 14.73 20.94
CA CYS A 154 -8.26 14.01 19.82
C CYS A 154 -8.74 12.62 20.30
N LYS A 155 -10.04 12.36 20.21
CA LYS A 155 -10.62 11.04 20.51
C LYS A 155 -11.54 10.56 19.40
N ILE A 156 -11.42 9.28 19.04
CA ILE A 156 -12.31 8.64 18.07
C ILE A 156 -13.51 7.99 18.76
N LYS A 157 -14.58 7.77 17.99
CA LYS A 157 -15.78 7.05 18.44
C LYS A 157 -16.26 6.09 17.37
N ASN A 158 -16.86 4.99 17.81
CA ASN A 158 -17.52 4.08 16.89
C ASN A 158 -18.84 4.70 16.41
N ASN A 159 -18.96 4.93 15.11
CA ASN A 159 -20.17 5.46 14.47
C ASN A 159 -20.99 4.40 13.72
N GLY A 160 -20.59 3.13 13.80
CA GLY A 160 -21.23 2.00 13.12
C GLY A 160 -20.98 1.91 11.61
N LYS A 161 -19.98 2.63 11.08
CA LYS A 161 -19.70 2.72 9.63
C LYS A 161 -18.40 2.04 9.18
N PHE A 162 -17.71 1.33 10.06
CA PHE A 162 -16.52 0.53 9.74
C PHE A 162 -16.62 -0.84 10.41
N SER A 163 -15.90 -1.82 9.88
CA SER A 163 -15.98 -3.22 10.33
C SER A 163 -14.96 -3.62 11.40
N GLY A 164 -13.86 -2.89 11.53
CA GLY A 164 -12.85 -3.10 12.57
C GLY A 164 -13.33 -2.74 13.98
N GLN A 165 -12.49 -3.04 14.97
CA GLN A 165 -12.80 -2.82 16.39
C GLN A 165 -11.88 -1.75 16.98
N ILE A 166 -12.46 -0.73 17.62
CA ILE A 166 -11.67 0.23 18.41
C ILE A 166 -11.11 -0.49 19.64
N SER A 167 -9.78 -0.48 19.76
CA SER A 167 -9.06 -1.02 20.90
C SER A 167 -8.62 0.08 21.86
N THR A 168 -8.24 1.25 21.33
CA THR A 168 -8.00 2.47 22.10
C THR A 168 -8.64 3.68 21.42
N PRO A 169 -9.45 4.48 22.12
CA PRO A 169 -10.13 5.62 21.50
C PRO A 169 -9.35 6.94 21.57
N ASN A 170 -8.34 7.08 22.43
CA ASN A 170 -7.62 8.34 22.63
C ASN A 170 -6.36 8.37 21.76
N CYS A 171 -6.26 9.37 20.87
CA CYS A 171 -5.16 9.47 19.92
C CYS A 171 -3.92 10.14 20.51
N ASP A 172 -3.99 10.63 21.75
CA ASP A 172 -2.87 11.21 22.47
C ASP A 172 -1.79 10.16 22.79
N VAL A 173 -0.56 10.39 22.36
CA VAL A 173 0.60 9.52 22.68
C VAL A 173 0.91 9.48 24.18
N HIS A 174 0.38 10.44 24.95
CA HIS A 174 0.51 10.52 26.41
C HIS A 174 -0.83 10.34 27.14
N ALA A 175 -1.81 9.69 26.49
CA ALA A 175 -3.09 9.38 27.11
C ALA A 175 -2.91 8.61 28.44
N PRO A 176 -3.35 9.14 29.59
CA PRO A 176 -3.10 8.52 30.90
C PRO A 176 -3.83 7.18 31.10
N GLU A 177 -4.87 6.92 30.30
CA GLU A 177 -5.67 5.69 30.33
C GLU A 177 -5.18 4.59 29.38
N GLN A 178 -4.07 4.81 28.66
CA GLN A 178 -3.54 3.90 27.64
C GLN A 178 -2.04 3.68 27.86
N ALA A 179 -1.47 2.68 27.17
CA ALA A 179 -0.01 2.56 27.14
C ALA A 179 0.61 3.79 26.46
N THR A 180 1.80 4.18 26.90
CA THR A 180 2.56 5.27 26.26
C THR A 180 2.73 4.97 24.78
N ASN A 181 2.50 5.98 23.95
CA ASN A 181 2.56 5.91 22.50
C ASN A 181 1.61 4.88 21.85
N GLN A 182 0.49 4.54 22.50
CA GLN A 182 -0.46 3.60 21.89
C GLN A 182 -1.34 4.25 20.82
N GLY A 183 -1.57 5.56 20.91
CA GLY A 183 -2.50 6.27 20.03
C GLY A 183 -3.92 5.70 20.09
N CYS A 184 -4.77 6.14 19.17
CA CYS A 184 -6.09 5.55 19.00
C CYS A 184 -5.99 4.48 17.93
N LEU A 185 -6.38 3.26 18.28
CA LEU A 185 -6.08 2.05 17.53
C LEU A 185 -7.36 1.32 17.15
N ILE A 186 -7.44 0.93 15.88
CA ILE A 186 -8.48 0.08 15.33
C ILE A 186 -7.84 -1.23 14.86
N ASP A 187 -8.27 -2.33 15.45
CA ASP A 187 -7.93 -3.67 14.99
C ASP A 187 -8.75 -4.00 13.73
N ALA A 188 -8.07 -4.52 12.70
CA ALA A 188 -8.76 -5.01 11.51
C ALA A 188 -9.74 -6.15 11.87
N PRO A 189 -10.86 -6.28 11.13
CA PRO A 189 -11.91 -7.26 11.46
C PRO A 189 -11.48 -8.72 11.30
N ASN A 190 -10.41 -8.97 10.53
CA ASN A 190 -9.88 -10.29 10.25
C ASN A 190 -8.39 -10.19 9.85
N ASN A 191 -7.79 -11.35 9.57
CA ASN A 191 -6.36 -11.48 9.26
C ASN A 191 -6.04 -11.34 7.76
N ASP A 192 -7.02 -11.14 6.88
CA ASP A 192 -6.80 -11.19 5.42
C ASP A 192 -5.92 -10.06 4.91
N GLY A 193 -5.87 -8.95 5.64
CA GLY A 193 -5.14 -7.73 5.28
C GLY A 193 -3.67 -7.67 5.69
N TYR A 194 -3.16 -8.66 6.43
CA TYR A 194 -1.81 -8.56 6.98
C TYR A 194 -0.97 -9.84 6.83
N GLY A 195 0.34 -9.64 6.65
CA GLY A 195 1.37 -10.67 6.79
C GLY A 195 1.09 -11.96 5.99
N PRO A 196 1.20 -13.15 6.61
CA PRO A 196 1.16 -14.42 5.87
C PRO A 196 -0.15 -14.66 5.10
N THR A 197 -1.30 -14.26 5.65
CA THR A 197 -2.60 -14.46 4.98
C THR A 197 -2.74 -13.53 3.78
N PHE A 198 -2.35 -12.26 3.93
CA PHE A 198 -2.28 -11.30 2.83
C PHE A 198 -1.40 -11.83 1.69
N ASN A 199 -0.19 -12.27 2.02
CA ASN A 199 0.78 -12.78 1.03
C ASN A 199 0.26 -14.04 0.33
N LYS A 200 -0.36 -14.98 1.07
CA LYS A 200 -0.97 -16.20 0.50
C LYS A 200 -2.08 -15.87 -0.50
N ASN A 201 -2.80 -14.78 -0.28
CA ASN A 201 -3.89 -14.31 -1.13
C ASN A 201 -3.42 -13.37 -2.26
N GLN A 202 -2.10 -13.29 -2.51
CA GLN A 202 -1.50 -12.41 -3.53
C GLN A 202 -1.76 -10.92 -3.25
N GLY A 203 -1.89 -10.59 -1.97
CA GLY A 203 -2.08 -9.25 -1.45
C GLY A 203 -3.41 -8.60 -1.80
N GLY A 204 -3.36 -7.31 -2.11
CA GLY A 204 -4.55 -6.50 -2.35
C GLY A 204 -4.25 -5.01 -2.40
N VAL A 205 -5.30 -4.21 -2.24
CA VAL A 205 -5.22 -2.75 -2.26
C VAL A 205 -5.59 -2.20 -0.90
N TYR A 206 -4.70 -1.39 -0.32
CA TYR A 206 -5.04 -0.50 0.79
C TYR A 206 -5.35 0.89 0.23
N ALA A 207 -6.48 1.45 0.64
CA ALA A 207 -6.88 2.80 0.28
C ALA A 207 -7.21 3.61 1.54
N THR A 208 -6.64 4.81 1.65
CA THR A 208 -6.83 5.70 2.80
C THR A 208 -7.35 7.04 2.31
N GLU A 209 -8.58 7.38 2.69
CA GLU A 209 -9.18 8.69 2.47
C GLU A 209 -8.96 9.56 3.71
N TRP A 210 -8.24 10.66 3.55
CA TRP A 210 -7.97 11.63 4.60
C TRP A 210 -8.61 12.97 4.25
N THR A 211 -9.51 13.42 5.12
CA THR A 211 -10.31 14.65 4.99
C THR A 211 -10.30 15.41 6.31
N SER A 212 -10.88 16.61 6.33
CA SER A 212 -11.09 17.37 7.57
C SER A 212 -12.04 16.70 8.57
N ASP A 213 -12.82 15.70 8.16
CA ASP A 213 -13.83 15.04 9.01
C ASP A 213 -13.37 13.69 9.57
N ALA A 214 -12.48 13.00 8.85
CA ALA A 214 -12.06 11.64 9.16
C ALA A 214 -10.83 11.20 8.35
N ILE A 215 -10.14 10.20 8.91
CA ILE A 215 -9.23 9.30 8.19
C ILE A 215 -9.95 7.94 8.06
N THR A 216 -10.14 7.45 6.84
CA THR A 216 -10.88 6.21 6.56
C THR A 216 -10.01 5.25 5.76
N VAL A 217 -9.91 3.99 6.21
CA VAL A 217 -9.05 2.97 5.61
C VAL A 217 -9.90 1.81 5.09
N TRP A 218 -9.68 1.44 3.83
CA TRP A 218 -10.21 0.24 3.22
C TRP A 218 -9.07 -0.73 2.90
N PHE A 219 -9.38 -2.02 2.99
CA PHE A 219 -8.58 -3.09 2.41
C PHE A 219 -9.47 -3.88 1.45
N PHE A 220 -8.98 -4.05 0.22
CA PHE A 220 -9.60 -4.89 -0.79
C PHE A 220 -8.67 -6.06 -1.11
N PRO A 221 -9.05 -7.30 -0.77
CA PRO A 221 -8.31 -8.49 -1.20
C PRO A 221 -8.13 -8.51 -2.72
N ARG A 222 -7.04 -9.09 -3.23
CA ARG A 222 -6.68 -9.13 -4.66
C ARG A 222 -7.86 -9.39 -5.62
N GLY A 223 -8.73 -10.35 -5.29
CA GLY A 223 -9.89 -10.73 -6.10
C GLY A 223 -11.15 -9.88 -5.93
N GLN A 224 -11.14 -8.88 -5.04
CA GLN A 224 -12.29 -8.04 -4.68
C GLN A 224 -11.99 -6.54 -4.82
N ILE A 225 -10.95 -6.19 -5.58
CA ILE A 225 -10.57 -4.80 -5.87
C ILE A 225 -11.70 -4.13 -6.68
N PRO A 226 -12.32 -3.03 -6.20
CA PRO A 226 -13.42 -2.37 -6.90
C PRO A 226 -13.02 -1.88 -8.29
N GLN A 227 -13.95 -1.96 -9.25
CA GLN A 227 -13.74 -1.34 -10.56
C GLN A 227 -13.52 0.17 -10.41
N GLY A 228 -12.61 0.74 -11.20
CA GLY A 228 -12.33 2.18 -11.21
C GLY A 228 -11.31 2.66 -10.16
N ILE A 229 -10.95 1.86 -9.14
CA ILE A 229 -9.93 2.25 -8.14
C ILE A 229 -8.54 2.49 -8.76
N LYS A 230 -8.26 1.79 -9.87
CA LYS A 230 -7.03 1.98 -10.66
C LYS A 230 -7.09 3.19 -11.60
N GLY A 231 -8.30 3.68 -11.88
CA GLY A 231 -8.58 4.72 -12.86
C GLY A 231 -8.18 6.11 -12.37
N PRO A 232 -8.34 7.13 -13.24
CA PRO A 232 -7.96 8.51 -12.92
C PRO A 232 -8.91 9.20 -11.92
N ASN A 233 -10.12 8.65 -11.71
CA ASN A 233 -11.18 9.25 -10.92
C ASN A 233 -11.81 8.24 -9.94
N PRO A 234 -11.07 7.76 -8.93
CA PRO A 234 -11.62 6.87 -7.92
C PRO A 234 -12.77 7.55 -7.14
N ASN A 235 -13.78 6.76 -6.75
CA ASN A 235 -14.91 7.22 -5.95
C ASN A 235 -15.10 6.34 -4.71
N PRO A 236 -14.60 6.76 -3.53
CA PRO A 236 -14.74 6.00 -2.28
C PRO A 236 -16.18 5.66 -1.88
N LYS A 237 -17.18 6.41 -2.37
CA LYS A 237 -18.60 6.13 -2.08
C LYS A 237 -19.07 4.77 -2.62
N ASP A 238 -18.38 4.23 -3.63
CA ASP A 238 -18.75 2.98 -4.29
C ASP A 238 -18.00 1.76 -3.71
N TRP A 239 -17.19 1.95 -2.67
CA TRP A 239 -16.27 0.92 -2.15
C TRP A 239 -16.83 0.11 -0.97
N GLY A 240 -18.02 0.43 -0.50
CA GLY A 240 -18.64 -0.24 0.65
C GLY A 240 -17.97 0.10 1.98
N THR A 241 -18.15 -0.79 2.96
CA THR A 241 -17.76 -0.55 4.36
C THR A 241 -16.23 -0.58 4.54
N PRO A 242 -15.61 0.50 5.03
CA PRO A 242 -14.19 0.51 5.39
C PRO A 242 -13.84 -0.44 6.54
N ILE A 243 -12.58 -0.82 6.64
CA ILE A 243 -12.07 -1.61 7.79
C ILE A 243 -11.80 -0.72 9.00
N ALA A 244 -11.50 0.56 8.81
CA ALA A 244 -11.32 1.53 9.89
C ALA A 244 -11.82 2.91 9.48
N GLN A 245 -12.37 3.64 10.45
CA GLN A 245 -12.64 5.07 10.30
C GLN A 245 -12.33 5.79 11.61
N PHE A 246 -11.29 6.61 11.58
CA PHE A 246 -10.94 7.53 12.64
C PHE A 246 -11.79 8.79 12.49
N THR A 247 -12.81 8.90 13.32
CA THR A 247 -13.70 10.06 13.38
C THR A 247 -14.23 10.18 14.81
N GLY A 248 -14.58 11.39 15.24
CA GLY A 248 -14.97 11.61 16.62
C GLY A 248 -14.80 13.05 17.05
N ASP A 249 -14.45 13.21 18.31
CA ASP A 249 -14.24 14.52 18.92
C ASP A 249 -12.76 14.87 18.70
N CYS A 250 -12.46 15.22 17.45
CA CYS A 250 -11.11 15.50 16.96
C CYS A 250 -11.19 16.48 15.79
N ASP A 251 -10.37 17.53 15.84
CA ASP A 251 -10.16 18.46 14.73
C ASP A 251 -9.00 17.96 13.87
N TRP A 252 -9.31 17.20 12.82
CA TRP A 252 -8.30 16.55 11.98
C TRP A 252 -7.37 17.55 11.31
N ASP A 253 -7.84 18.76 10.98
CA ASP A 253 -7.02 19.77 10.32
C ASP A 253 -5.99 20.38 11.27
N LYS A 254 -6.32 20.42 12.56
CA LYS A 254 -5.41 20.82 13.65
C LYS A 254 -4.35 19.75 13.93
N TYR A 255 -4.75 18.48 14.00
CA TYR A 255 -3.82 17.42 14.46
C TYR A 255 -3.03 16.74 13.34
N MET A 256 -3.52 16.74 12.10
CA MET A 256 -2.83 16.12 10.98
C MET A 256 -2.35 17.20 10.03
N GLN A 257 -1.09 17.62 10.15
CA GLN A 257 -0.49 18.59 9.21
C GLN A 257 -0.04 17.92 7.93
N GLU A 258 0.74 18.61 7.08
CA GLU A 258 1.29 17.99 5.88
C GLU A 258 2.07 16.71 6.24
N GLN A 259 1.69 15.60 5.62
CA GLN A 259 2.24 14.28 5.92
C GLN A 259 3.20 13.80 4.85
N THR A 260 4.28 13.18 5.29
CA THR A 260 5.18 12.36 4.48
C THR A 260 4.72 10.91 4.53
N ILE A 261 4.65 10.23 3.38
CA ILE A 261 4.25 8.82 3.30
C ILE A 261 5.48 7.93 3.39
N ILE A 262 5.43 6.89 4.23
CA ILE A 262 6.58 6.06 4.60
C ILE A 262 6.29 4.58 4.39
N PHE A 263 7.27 3.87 3.84
CA PHE A 263 7.36 2.41 3.94
C PHE A 263 8.67 2.02 4.63
N ASN A 264 8.60 1.11 5.61
CA ASN A 264 9.78 0.54 6.24
C ASN A 264 9.53 -0.88 6.76
N THR A 265 10.63 -1.57 7.08
CA THR A 265 10.61 -2.76 7.93
C THR A 265 11.63 -2.56 9.04
N ALA A 266 11.18 -2.27 10.25
CA ALA A 266 11.99 -2.25 11.46
C ALA A 266 12.08 -3.66 12.07
N PHE A 267 12.88 -3.78 13.14
CA PHE A 267 13.00 -5.01 13.91
C PHE A 267 13.04 -4.70 15.39
N CYS A 268 12.38 -5.51 16.22
CA CYS A 268 12.37 -5.32 17.67
C CYS A 268 11.91 -3.89 18.02
N GLY A 269 12.72 -3.12 18.72
CA GLY A 269 12.35 -1.76 19.12
C GLY A 269 11.27 -1.74 20.19
N ASP A 270 10.83 -0.55 20.56
CA ASP A 270 10.01 -0.32 21.74
C ASP A 270 8.76 -1.21 21.74
N TRP A 271 8.05 -1.29 20.62
CA TRP A 271 6.81 -2.06 20.54
C TRP A 271 7.03 -3.58 20.46
N ALA A 272 7.83 -4.06 19.50
CA ALA A 272 7.98 -5.50 19.32
C ALA A 272 8.74 -6.16 20.48
N ASN A 273 9.65 -5.44 21.17
CA ASN A 273 10.28 -5.93 22.40
C ASN A 273 9.26 -6.03 23.54
N ALA A 274 8.41 -5.00 23.72
CA ALA A 274 7.41 -4.99 24.79
C ALA A 274 6.44 -6.19 24.72
N LEU A 275 6.19 -6.72 23.52
CA LEU A 275 5.29 -7.86 23.32
C LEU A 275 6.00 -9.21 23.22
N TRP A 276 7.34 -9.25 23.13
CA TRP A 276 8.11 -10.48 22.86
C TRP A 276 7.79 -11.60 23.87
N ASP A 277 7.74 -11.27 25.16
CA ASP A 277 7.51 -12.23 26.24
C ASP A 277 6.07 -12.74 26.32
N SER A 278 5.11 -11.96 25.82
CA SER A 278 3.69 -12.32 25.77
C SER A 278 3.31 -13.07 24.48
N ASP A 279 4.11 -12.93 23.43
CA ASP A 279 3.96 -13.66 22.18
C ASP A 279 4.55 -15.06 22.32
N SER A 280 3.69 -16.07 22.56
CA SER A 280 4.12 -17.45 22.78
C SER A 280 4.84 -18.07 21.58
N THR A 281 4.55 -17.61 20.36
CA THR A 281 5.23 -18.06 19.14
C THR A 281 6.67 -17.57 19.12
N CYS A 282 6.87 -16.29 19.47
CA CYS A 282 8.18 -15.64 19.36
C CYS A 282 9.07 -15.87 20.57
N LYS A 283 8.53 -15.86 21.79
CA LYS A 283 9.26 -16.24 23.00
C LYS A 283 9.91 -17.62 22.89
N ALA A 284 9.24 -18.56 22.21
CA ALA A 284 9.79 -19.91 21.98
C ALA A 284 11.00 -19.94 21.03
N LYS A 285 11.30 -18.84 20.33
CA LYS A 285 12.39 -18.77 19.34
C LYS A 285 13.73 -18.31 19.92
N ALA A 286 13.71 -17.40 20.88
CA ALA A 286 14.91 -16.92 21.56
C ALA A 286 14.56 -16.19 22.88
N PRO A 287 15.51 -16.05 23.81
CA PRO A 287 15.33 -15.27 25.04
C PRO A 287 14.92 -13.81 24.79
N THR A 288 15.43 -13.19 23.73
CA THR A 288 15.09 -11.81 23.38
C THR A 288 14.87 -11.65 21.88
N CYS A 289 14.09 -10.64 21.49
CA CYS A 289 13.89 -10.30 20.08
C CYS A 289 15.21 -10.03 19.36
N ASN A 290 16.08 -9.18 19.94
CA ASN A 290 17.34 -8.80 19.32
C ASN A 290 18.23 -10.03 19.07
N GLU A 291 18.25 -11.00 19.98
CA GLU A 291 18.99 -12.25 19.80
C GLU A 291 18.44 -13.08 18.64
N TYR A 292 17.11 -13.22 18.55
CA TYR A 292 16.48 -13.91 17.41
C TYR A 292 16.83 -13.23 16.09
N VAL A 293 16.62 -11.91 16.01
CA VAL A 293 16.88 -11.13 14.79
C VAL A 293 18.35 -11.15 14.41
N LYS A 294 19.27 -11.10 15.38
CA LYS A 294 20.71 -11.18 15.13
C LYS A 294 21.11 -12.50 14.49
N ASN A 295 20.63 -13.63 15.04
CA ASN A 295 21.18 -14.95 14.77
C ASN A 295 20.42 -15.77 13.71
N ASN A 296 19.24 -15.32 13.27
CA ASN A 296 18.37 -16.12 12.38
C ASN A 296 18.06 -15.43 11.04
N PRO A 297 19.05 -15.09 10.20
CA PRO A 297 18.82 -14.35 8.96
C PRO A 297 17.79 -14.99 8.02
N ALA A 298 17.82 -16.32 7.87
CA ALA A 298 16.93 -17.03 6.97
C ALA A 298 15.44 -16.89 7.32
N ALA A 299 15.10 -16.56 8.57
CA ALA A 299 13.73 -16.31 9.01
C ALA A 299 13.09 -15.09 8.31
N PHE A 300 13.92 -14.17 7.80
CA PHE A 300 13.48 -12.91 7.22
C PHE A 300 13.40 -12.94 5.69
N LYS A 301 13.49 -14.12 5.06
CA LYS A 301 13.37 -14.27 3.60
C LYS A 301 12.04 -13.71 3.06
N ASN A 302 10.96 -13.84 3.85
CA ASN A 302 9.64 -13.32 3.51
C ASN A 302 9.36 -11.95 4.16
N ALA A 303 10.38 -11.24 4.67
CA ALA A 303 10.22 -9.90 5.20
C ALA A 303 10.51 -8.86 4.11
N TYR A 304 9.60 -8.75 3.14
CA TYR A 304 9.73 -7.79 2.04
C TYR A 304 8.37 -7.25 1.59
N TRP A 305 8.40 -6.03 1.06
CA TRP A 305 7.30 -5.43 0.33
C TRP A 305 7.47 -5.69 -1.18
N GLU A 306 6.37 -6.00 -1.85
CA GLU A 306 6.26 -6.01 -3.30
C GLU A 306 5.08 -5.13 -3.69
N ILE A 307 5.38 -3.98 -4.29
CA ILE A 307 4.42 -2.88 -4.47
C ILE A 307 4.25 -2.65 -5.97
N ASN A 308 3.04 -2.87 -6.48
CA ASN A 308 2.70 -2.64 -7.88
C ASN A 308 2.67 -1.14 -8.21
N TYR A 309 1.99 -0.36 -7.36
CA TYR A 309 1.97 1.09 -7.46
C TYR A 309 1.48 1.72 -6.15
N MET A 310 1.75 3.02 -6.01
CA MET A 310 1.03 3.91 -5.10
C MET A 310 0.53 5.12 -5.89
N LYS A 311 -0.71 5.54 -5.63
CA LYS A 311 -1.29 6.75 -6.21
C LYS A 311 -1.81 7.64 -5.11
N VAL A 312 -1.56 8.93 -5.23
CA VAL A 312 -2.15 9.95 -4.36
C VAL A 312 -3.05 10.84 -5.20
N PHE A 313 -4.27 11.04 -4.71
CA PHE A 313 -5.26 11.91 -5.35
C PHE A 313 -5.67 13.02 -4.39
N LYS A 314 -6.02 14.17 -4.94
CA LYS A 314 -6.61 15.28 -4.18
C LYS A 314 -8.08 15.47 -4.55
N LYS A 315 -8.86 16.01 -3.60
CA LYS A 315 -10.21 16.47 -3.91
C LYS A 315 -10.14 17.61 -4.93
N GLY A 316 -10.90 17.50 -6.00
CA GLY A 316 -11.02 18.52 -7.02
C GLY A 316 -12.39 18.48 -7.70
N THR A 317 -12.60 19.43 -8.60
CA THR A 317 -13.75 19.43 -9.52
C THR A 317 -13.21 19.13 -10.91
N LEU A 318 -13.68 18.07 -11.55
CA LEU A 318 -13.37 17.86 -12.97
C LEU A 318 -13.87 19.07 -13.77
N PRO A 319 -13.08 19.60 -14.72
CA PRO A 319 -13.56 20.66 -15.58
C PRO A 319 -14.83 20.17 -16.28
N THR A 320 -15.93 20.89 -16.06
CA THR A 320 -17.19 20.60 -16.74
C THR A 320 -16.96 20.93 -18.21
N THR A 321 -16.80 19.90 -19.05
CA THR A 321 -16.85 20.08 -20.50
C THR A 321 -18.21 20.68 -20.80
N LYS A 322 -18.26 21.99 -21.09
CA LYS A 322 -19.45 22.63 -21.65
C LYS A 322 -19.62 22.01 -23.02
N THR A 323 -20.42 20.95 -23.10
CA THR A 323 -21.02 20.54 -24.37
C THR A 323 -21.95 21.67 -24.75
N THR A 324 -21.43 22.63 -25.53
CA THR A 324 -22.27 23.54 -26.28
C THR A 324 -23.07 22.67 -27.23
N ALA A 325 -24.31 22.36 -26.85
CA ALA A 325 -25.27 21.75 -27.75
C ALA A 325 -25.57 22.78 -28.83
N THR A 326 -24.81 22.73 -29.94
CA THR A 326 -25.21 23.39 -31.18
C THR A 326 -26.41 22.62 -31.70
N SER A 327 -27.60 23.11 -31.38
CA SER A 327 -28.85 22.65 -31.98
C SER A 327 -28.86 23.05 -33.45
N THR A 328 -28.35 22.18 -34.32
CA THR A 328 -28.53 22.34 -35.77
C THR A 328 -29.94 21.87 -36.11
N SER A 329 -30.83 22.84 -36.36
CA SER A 329 -32.14 22.63 -36.97
C SER A 329 -31.95 22.23 -38.43
N THR A 330 -32.06 20.94 -38.76
CA THR A 330 -32.17 20.49 -40.16
C THR A 330 -33.62 20.67 -40.64
N THR A 331 -33.87 21.75 -41.37
CA THR A 331 -35.05 21.89 -42.22
C THR A 331 -34.76 21.12 -43.52
N ALA A 332 -35.49 20.02 -43.75
CA ALA A 332 -35.45 19.32 -45.02
C ALA A 332 -36.18 20.16 -46.08
N THR A 333 -35.45 20.59 -47.12
CA THR A 333 -36.04 21.18 -48.32
C THR A 333 -35.65 20.30 -49.49
N THR A 334 -36.65 19.72 -50.12
CA THR A 334 -36.58 18.89 -51.32
C THR A 334 -36.37 19.81 -52.51
N GLU A 335 -35.30 19.63 -53.27
CA GLU A 335 -35.23 20.15 -54.64
C GLU A 335 -34.41 19.23 -55.55
N SER A 336 -35.06 18.85 -56.63
CA SER A 336 -34.54 18.10 -57.77
C SER A 336 -33.76 19.06 -58.68
N THR A 337 -32.64 18.64 -59.28
CA THR A 337 -32.55 18.16 -60.68
C THR A 337 -31.09 18.18 -61.17
N ALA A 338 -30.80 17.22 -62.05
CA ALA A 338 -29.89 17.26 -63.21
C ALA A 338 -28.44 16.75 -63.05
N VAL A 339 -28.24 15.66 -63.79
CA VAL A 339 -27.05 14.88 -64.08
C VAL A 339 -26.04 15.69 -64.91
N THR A 340 -24.75 15.50 -64.65
CA THR A 340 -23.73 15.50 -65.71
C THR A 340 -22.65 14.49 -65.37
N GLU A 341 -22.47 13.52 -66.27
CA GLU A 341 -21.45 12.48 -66.23
C GLU A 341 -20.04 13.07 -66.39
N SER A 342 -19.07 12.48 -65.68
CA SER A 342 -17.75 12.27 -66.24
C SER A 342 -17.11 11.03 -65.62
N THR A 343 -16.74 10.15 -66.53
CA THR A 343 -16.20 8.80 -66.40
C THR A 343 -14.77 8.79 -65.87
N THR A 344 -14.47 7.89 -64.93
CA THR A 344 -13.21 7.11 -64.97
C THR A 344 -13.37 5.77 -64.22
N ALA A 345 -13.41 4.71 -65.01
CA ALA A 345 -13.10 3.31 -64.70
C ALA A 345 -11.63 3.17 -64.23
N ILE A 346 -11.08 2.14 -63.57
CA ILE A 346 -11.36 0.79 -63.02
C ILE A 346 -10.06 0.54 -62.19
N GLU A 347 -9.98 -0.15 -61.04
CA GLU A 347 -9.87 -1.61 -60.95
C GLU A 347 -9.74 -2.07 -59.49
N SER A 348 -10.47 -3.14 -59.18
CA SER A 348 -10.37 -3.94 -57.97
C SER A 348 -9.57 -5.19 -58.34
N THR A 349 -8.62 -5.61 -57.50
CA THR A 349 -8.09 -6.97 -57.54
C THR A 349 -8.09 -7.61 -56.16
N THR A 350 -8.62 -8.83 -56.15
CA THR A 350 -8.85 -9.73 -55.04
C THR A 350 -7.73 -10.77 -55.00
N ALA A 351 -7.37 -11.19 -53.77
CA ALA A 351 -6.83 -12.49 -53.34
C ALA A 351 -5.54 -13.10 -53.95
N THR A 352 -4.66 -13.58 -53.06
CA THR A 352 -4.14 -14.98 -52.93
C THR A 352 -3.03 -14.96 -51.86
N GLU A 353 -3.16 -15.65 -50.72
CA GLU A 353 -2.88 -17.08 -50.42
C GLU A 353 -1.38 -17.46 -50.33
N TYR A 354 -0.99 -17.87 -49.10
CA TYR A 354 0.08 -18.77 -48.57
C TYR A 354 1.25 -19.30 -49.45
N PRO A 355 2.44 -19.54 -48.86
CA PRO A 355 2.74 -20.83 -48.15
C PRO A 355 3.53 -20.66 -46.83
N THR A 356 3.18 -21.35 -45.74
CA THR A 356 3.62 -22.69 -45.29
C THR A 356 5.13 -22.96 -45.40
N GLY A 357 5.75 -23.14 -44.24
CA GLY A 357 7.07 -23.72 -44.03
C GLY A 357 7.18 -24.32 -42.62
N THR A 358 6.69 -25.55 -42.46
CA THR A 358 7.26 -26.59 -41.59
C THR A 358 8.67 -26.95 -42.13
N ASP A 359 9.68 -27.40 -41.38
CA ASP A 359 9.69 -28.47 -40.39
C ASP A 359 11.07 -28.54 -39.68
N SER A 360 11.14 -29.43 -38.69
CA SER A 360 12.33 -30.15 -38.15
C SER A 360 12.90 -29.73 -36.79
N THR A 361 12.29 -30.34 -35.76
CA THR A 361 12.91 -31.32 -34.85
C THR A 361 14.44 -31.29 -34.66
N THR A 362 14.87 -31.16 -33.40
CA THR A 362 15.86 -32.08 -32.83
C THR A 362 15.63 -32.23 -31.33
N ALA A 363 15.15 -33.41 -30.93
CA ALA A 363 15.26 -33.90 -29.57
C ALA A 363 16.70 -34.40 -29.35
N SER A 364 17.26 -34.15 -28.17
CA SER A 364 18.37 -34.94 -27.66
C SER A 364 18.15 -35.23 -26.19
N THR A 365 17.90 -36.51 -25.93
CA THR A 365 17.83 -37.17 -24.65
C THR A 365 19.22 -37.50 -24.12
N SER A 366 19.36 -37.37 -22.80
CA SER A 366 20.15 -38.19 -21.86
C SER A 366 21.66 -38.35 -22.06
N VAL A 367 22.44 -37.91 -21.07
CA VAL A 367 23.49 -38.75 -20.45
C VAL A 367 23.55 -38.48 -18.94
N THR A 368 23.09 -39.49 -18.19
CA THR A 368 23.44 -39.79 -16.80
C THR A 368 24.93 -40.07 -16.64
N ASN A 369 25.57 -39.56 -15.59
CA ASN A 369 26.77 -40.18 -15.02
C ASN A 369 26.86 -39.91 -13.51
N THR A 370 26.58 -40.96 -12.73
CA THR A 370 27.11 -41.22 -11.39
C THR A 370 27.86 -42.54 -11.48
N PRO A 371 29.06 -42.66 -10.89
CA PRO A 371 29.26 -43.62 -9.79
C PRO A 371 30.12 -42.99 -8.67
N SER A 372 29.77 -43.09 -7.38
CA SER A 372 29.82 -44.21 -6.42
C SER A 372 31.00 -44.06 -5.45
N ASP A 373 30.65 -44.02 -4.17
CA ASP A 373 31.34 -44.50 -2.96
C ASP A 373 32.80 -44.13 -2.66
N THR A 374 33.01 -43.59 -1.46
CA THR A 374 33.80 -44.29 -0.41
C THR A 374 33.38 -43.79 0.98
N ALA A 375 33.07 -44.74 1.86
CA ALA A 375 32.83 -44.57 3.29
C ALA A 375 34.12 -44.78 4.09
N THR A 376 34.28 -44.08 5.22
CA THR A 376 34.88 -44.56 6.50
C THR A 376 34.80 -43.43 7.57
N GLU A 377 34.00 -43.64 8.63
CA GLU A 377 34.41 -43.93 10.04
C GLU A 377 34.87 -42.69 10.85
N SER A 378 34.09 -42.27 11.86
CA SER A 378 34.26 -42.50 13.33
C SER A 378 35.38 -41.62 13.94
N SER A 379 35.33 -40.99 15.13
CA SER A 379 34.48 -41.02 16.33
C SER A 379 34.88 -39.79 17.23
N PRO A 380 34.33 -39.59 18.45
CA PRO A 380 34.20 -38.28 19.11
C PRO A 380 35.21 -37.98 20.23
N THR A 381 35.26 -36.72 20.68
CA THR A 381 35.71 -36.23 22.01
C THR A 381 35.51 -34.70 22.02
N ALA A 382 35.29 -33.96 23.11
CA ALA A 382 34.86 -34.16 24.49
C ALA A 382 34.84 -32.73 25.07
N ASP A 383 33.84 -32.41 25.90
CA ASP A 383 33.88 -31.27 26.82
C ASP A 383 35.03 -31.42 27.83
N PRO A 384 35.47 -30.33 28.47
CA PRO A 384 35.09 -30.21 29.89
C PRO A 384 34.80 -28.78 30.40
N THR A 385 33.99 -28.80 31.48
CA THR A 385 33.75 -27.82 32.57
C THR A 385 32.82 -26.63 32.35
#